data_AF-A0A7V3CTQ7-F1
#
_entry.id   AF-A0A7V3CTQ7-F1
#
_cell.length_a   1.000
_cell.length_b   1.000
_cell.length_c   1.000
_cell.angle_alpha   90.00
_cell.angle_beta   90.00
_cell.angle_gamma   90.00
#
_symmetry.space_group_name_H-M   'P 1'
#
loop_
_entity.id
_entity.type
_entity.pdbx_description
1 polymer ?
#
loop_
_entity_poly.entity_id
_entity_poly.type
_entity_poly.pdbx_seq_one_letter_code
_entity_poly.pdbx_strand_id
1 'polypeptide(L)'
;MKNANFLYTITLVLAIGLLYSQKQANGLNTKVRPEITSKTKLSDNPKFPVNLENAHYDPANNNCPYFSINQNSRLNEDLKASLIDIKTIALSSEISQKILSSFGKYISSDFTTKIFTLRERQQKVSTLKIIPYRINNSGQVEELVSYKVDWTVTESSNNEKLYSSSTFTNNSVLSTGNWYKIGITKSGVYKIDRNFLLSIGIDVTAVNPKNLRIYGNGGQMLPELNSAFRHDDLKENAILVSGENDNSLDGSDYILFYGQATNQWLLDRTHSNSCLDFFHKLHYYSDTTYYYLTADLGPGKRISDRPSATEAVLNTSSTYDYYDY
;
A
#
# COMPACT_ATOMS: atom_id res chain seq x y z
N MET A 1 29.99 29.00 70.46
CA MET A 1 30.81 30.22 70.34
C MET A 1 30.64 30.80 68.94
N LYS A 2 30.13 32.04 68.86
CA LYS A 2 30.42 33.14 67.89
C LYS A 2 30.44 32.80 66.38
N ASN A 3 29.48 33.32 65.60
CA ASN A 3 29.53 34.61 64.81
C ASN A 3 30.34 34.43 63.50
N ALA A 4 30.04 35.04 62.34
CA ALA A 4 28.99 35.94 61.87
C ALA A 4 29.13 36.06 60.32
N ASN A 5 28.05 36.51 59.68
CA ASN A 5 27.91 37.26 58.42
C ASN A 5 29.17 37.63 57.61
N PHE A 6 29.10 37.50 56.28
CA PHE A 6 29.50 38.61 55.40
C PHE A 6 28.77 38.59 54.05
N LEU A 7 28.04 39.68 53.81
CA LEU A 7 27.40 40.14 52.58
C LEU A 7 28.28 41.27 51.98
N TYR A 8 28.00 41.69 50.74
CA TYR A 8 28.60 42.81 49.95
C TYR A 8 29.81 42.44 49.08
N THR A 9 29.92 42.83 47.80
CA THR A 9 29.81 44.18 47.16
C THR A 9 29.42 44.10 45.66
N ILE A 10 28.45 44.87 45.10
CA ILE A 10 28.48 46.28 44.55
C ILE A 10 29.32 46.37 43.24
N THR A 11 28.85 46.83 42.05
CA THR A 11 28.46 48.20 41.56
C THR A 11 28.00 48.08 40.07
N LEU A 12 26.86 48.62 39.60
CA LEU A 12 26.63 49.97 39.03
C LEU A 12 26.87 50.12 37.49
N VAL A 13 25.80 50.29 36.69
CA VAL A 13 25.68 51.39 35.69
C VAL A 13 24.24 51.89 35.62
N LEU A 14 24.13 53.21 35.71
CA LEU A 14 22.98 54.10 35.74
C LEU A 14 22.37 54.35 34.34
N ALA A 15 21.05 54.52 34.32
CA ALA A 15 20.31 55.65 33.74
C ALA A 15 20.22 55.85 32.21
N ILE A 16 19.17 56.64 31.88
CA ILE A 16 18.73 57.19 30.59
C ILE A 16 17.69 56.28 29.90
N GLY A 17 16.42 56.63 29.75
CA GLY A 17 15.69 57.85 30.09
C GLY A 17 14.24 57.69 29.60
N LEU A 18 13.28 58.01 30.47
CA LEU A 18 11.91 58.31 30.08
C LEU A 18 11.85 59.79 29.70
N LEU A 19 11.60 60.14 28.44
CA LEU A 19 10.99 61.43 28.07
C LEU A 19 10.18 61.30 26.76
N TYR A 20 8.87 61.40 26.92
CA TYR A 20 7.85 62.04 26.09
C TYR A 20 8.15 62.42 24.63
N SER A 21 7.21 62.07 23.74
CA SER A 21 6.54 63.07 22.90
C SER A 21 5.23 62.54 22.31
N GLN A 22 4.11 63.19 22.61
CA GLN A 22 2.90 63.11 21.79
C GLN A 22 3.14 63.86 20.48
N LYS A 23 2.73 63.25 19.36
CA LYS A 23 2.41 64.00 18.16
C LYS A 23 1.16 63.41 17.53
N GLN A 24 0.03 64.10 17.72
CA GLN A 24 -1.16 63.90 16.91
C GLN A 24 -1.06 64.85 15.72
N ALA A 25 -1.10 64.31 14.50
CA ALA A 25 -1.29 65.07 13.27
C ALA A 25 -2.27 64.30 12.38
N ASN A 26 -3.37 64.99 12.06
CA ASN A 26 -4.44 64.58 11.17
C ASN A 26 -3.94 64.26 9.74
N GLY A 27 -4.64 63.34 9.07
CA GLY A 27 -4.55 63.17 7.61
C GLY A 27 -4.78 61.72 7.19
N LEU A 28 -5.89 61.47 6.50
CA LEU A 28 -6.35 60.16 6.06
C LEU A 28 -5.26 59.33 5.39
N ASN A 29 -5.07 58.11 5.90
CA ASN A 29 -4.93 56.95 5.05
C ASN A 29 -5.76 55.84 5.70
N THR A 30 -6.97 55.65 5.17
CA THR A 30 -7.66 54.37 5.28
C THR A 30 -6.67 53.31 4.83
N LYS A 31 -6.05 52.59 5.78
CA LYS A 31 -5.55 51.26 5.46
C LYS A 31 -6.80 50.46 5.13
N VAL A 32 -7.14 50.44 3.84
CA VAL A 32 -8.08 49.50 3.26
C VAL A 32 -7.62 48.15 3.79
N ARG A 33 -8.40 47.62 4.74
CA ARG A 33 -8.30 46.23 5.16
C ARG A 33 -8.38 45.43 3.86
N PRO A 34 -7.41 44.56 3.52
CA PRO A 34 -7.52 43.82 2.28
C PRO A 34 -8.89 43.13 2.31
N GLU A 35 -9.73 43.46 1.33
CA GLU A 35 -10.92 42.67 1.08
C GLU A 35 -10.44 41.24 0.98
N ILE A 36 -11.07 40.36 1.75
CA ILE A 36 -10.67 38.99 1.78
C ILE A 36 -11.13 38.39 0.45
N THR A 37 -10.26 38.38 -0.55
CA THR A 37 -10.60 37.90 -1.88
C THR A 37 -10.57 36.38 -1.92
N SER A 38 -11.51 35.81 -2.67
CA SER A 38 -11.47 34.39 -3.00
C SER A 38 -10.18 34.08 -3.78
N LYS A 39 -9.55 32.96 -3.43
CA LYS A 39 -8.36 32.45 -4.11
C LYS A 39 -8.72 31.36 -5.12
N THR A 40 -9.98 30.92 -5.15
CA THR A 40 -10.47 29.92 -6.10
C THR A 40 -10.74 30.56 -7.46
N LYS A 41 -10.18 29.96 -8.52
CA LYS A 41 -10.49 30.28 -9.91
C LYS A 41 -10.99 29.04 -10.62
N LEU A 42 -11.85 29.23 -11.62
CA LEU A 42 -12.20 28.16 -12.54
C LEU A 42 -10.96 27.74 -13.34
N SER A 43 -10.97 26.48 -13.77
CA SER A 43 -9.92 25.91 -14.59
C SER A 43 -10.54 25.10 -15.72
N ASP A 44 -9.96 25.24 -16.91
CA ASP A 44 -10.37 24.52 -18.12
C ASP A 44 -9.93 23.05 -18.10
N ASN A 45 -9.09 22.66 -17.12
CA ASN A 45 -8.64 21.28 -16.98
C ASN A 45 -9.73 20.42 -16.34
N PRO A 46 -10.28 19.40 -17.02
CA PRO A 46 -11.35 18.59 -16.48
C PRO A 46 -10.94 17.77 -15.25
N LYS A 47 -9.63 17.48 -15.07
CA LYS A 47 -9.09 16.79 -13.88
C LYS A 47 -8.90 17.74 -12.69
N PHE A 48 -8.80 19.04 -12.93
CA PHE A 48 -8.63 20.07 -11.90
C PHE A 48 -9.66 21.17 -12.19
N PRO A 49 -10.94 20.95 -11.83
CA PRO A 49 -12.04 21.82 -12.24
C PRO A 49 -11.98 23.23 -11.63
N VAL A 50 -11.21 23.38 -10.56
CA VAL A 50 -10.88 24.66 -9.93
C VAL A 50 -9.38 24.69 -9.60
N ASN A 51 -8.80 25.88 -9.62
CA ASN A 51 -7.47 26.14 -9.13
C ASN A 51 -7.57 26.99 -7.86
N LEU A 52 -7.09 26.46 -6.74
CA LEU A 52 -6.98 27.16 -5.47
C LEU A 52 -5.51 27.34 -5.10
N GLU A 53 -5.12 28.59 -4.89
CA GLU A 53 -3.75 28.95 -4.56
C GLU A 53 -3.29 28.31 -3.23
N ASN A 54 -2.09 27.72 -3.22
CA ASN A 54 -1.47 27.04 -2.07
C ASN A 54 -2.26 25.81 -1.55
N ALA A 55 -3.20 25.28 -2.34
CA ALA A 55 -3.87 24.02 -2.03
C ALA A 55 -3.10 22.82 -2.62
N HIS A 56 -3.17 21.70 -1.92
CA HIS A 56 -2.87 20.38 -2.47
C HIS A 56 -4.14 19.79 -3.06
N TYR A 57 -4.01 18.76 -3.91
CA TYR A 57 -5.13 18.10 -4.57
C TYR A 57 -5.12 16.61 -4.25
N ASP A 58 -6.27 16.05 -3.89
CA ASP A 58 -6.40 14.64 -3.48
C ASP A 58 -6.81 13.74 -4.65
N PRO A 59 -5.90 12.93 -5.23
CA PRO A 59 -6.22 12.11 -6.41
C PRO A 59 -7.29 11.05 -6.15
N ALA A 60 -7.41 10.57 -4.90
CA ALA A 60 -8.45 9.60 -4.53
C ALA A 60 -9.84 10.25 -4.49
N ASN A 61 -9.90 11.57 -4.29
CA ASN A 61 -11.14 12.32 -4.14
C ASN A 61 -11.38 13.29 -5.30
N ASN A 62 -11.20 12.81 -6.54
CA ASN A 62 -11.41 13.60 -7.77
C ASN A 62 -10.57 14.88 -7.84
N ASN A 63 -9.36 14.87 -7.26
CA ASN A 63 -8.52 16.06 -7.08
C ASN A 63 -9.24 17.19 -6.32
N CYS A 64 -10.03 16.86 -5.30
CA CYS A 64 -10.58 17.87 -4.39
C CYS A 64 -9.43 18.65 -3.71
N PRO A 65 -9.45 20.00 -3.72
CA PRO A 65 -8.39 20.78 -3.10
C PRO A 65 -8.47 20.72 -1.57
N TYR A 66 -7.32 20.75 -0.91
CA TYR A 66 -7.22 20.80 0.53
C TYR A 66 -6.01 21.61 1.00
N PHE A 67 -6.12 22.24 2.17
CA PHE A 67 -4.97 22.78 2.90
C PHE A 67 -4.42 21.73 3.86
N SER A 68 -3.10 21.77 4.08
CA SER A 68 -2.43 20.89 5.02
C SER A 68 -1.55 21.66 6.00
N ILE A 69 -1.62 21.30 7.28
CA ILE A 69 -0.78 21.88 8.34
C ILE A 69 -0.26 20.73 9.21
N ASN A 70 1.03 20.75 9.48
CA ASN A 70 1.71 19.77 10.32
C ASN A 70 1.93 20.31 11.72
N GLN A 71 1.81 19.44 12.71
CA GLN A 71 2.19 19.71 14.09
C GLN A 71 2.90 18.48 14.66
N ASN A 72 4.06 18.71 15.28
CA ASN A 72 4.82 17.65 15.93
C ASN A 72 4.32 17.44 17.36
N SER A 73 4.31 16.19 17.80
CA SER A 73 4.06 15.79 19.19
C SER A 73 5.00 14.64 19.60
N ARG A 74 5.04 14.36 20.91
CA ARG A 74 5.75 13.18 21.40
C ARG A 74 5.06 11.89 20.97
N LEU A 75 5.77 10.76 21.03
CA LEU A 75 5.24 9.46 20.61
C LEU A 75 3.99 9.03 21.40
N ASN A 76 3.86 9.48 22.64
CA ASN A 76 2.75 9.19 23.55
C ASN A 76 1.66 10.27 23.58
N GLU A 77 1.71 11.24 22.66
CA GLU A 77 0.76 12.34 22.57
C GLU A 77 0.04 12.27 21.22
N ASP A 78 -1.30 12.22 21.27
CA ASP A 78 -2.12 12.41 20.07
C ASP A 78 -2.69 13.82 20.06
N LEU A 79 -2.81 14.39 18.86
CA LEU A 79 -3.30 15.74 18.68
C LEU A 79 -4.71 15.75 18.10
N LYS A 80 -5.56 16.59 18.67
CA LYS A 80 -6.80 17.06 18.03
C LYS A 80 -6.59 18.49 17.53
N ALA A 81 -7.29 18.83 16.46
CA ALA A 81 -7.25 20.16 15.88
C ALA A 81 -8.65 20.74 15.79
N SER A 82 -8.77 22.03 16.09
CA SER A 82 -9.99 22.81 15.87
C SER A 82 -9.64 24.09 15.10
N LEU A 83 -10.52 24.49 14.19
CA LEU A 83 -10.37 25.73 13.44
C LEU A 83 -10.94 26.88 14.28
N ILE A 84 -10.15 27.92 14.49
CA ILE A 84 -10.53 29.15 15.21
C ILE A 84 -10.20 30.38 14.34
N ASP A 85 -10.74 31.55 14.70
CA ASP A 85 -10.58 32.80 13.93
C ASP A 85 -10.92 32.67 12.44
N ILE A 86 -11.94 31.86 12.13
CA ILE A 86 -12.37 31.53 10.77
C ILE A 86 -12.90 32.77 10.05
N LYS A 87 -12.42 33.02 8.84
CA LYS A 87 -13.00 33.97 7.89
C LYS A 87 -13.29 33.25 6.59
N THR A 88 -14.48 33.51 6.06
CA THR A 88 -14.95 32.93 4.81
C THR A 88 -15.35 34.01 3.81
N ILE A 89 -15.41 33.63 2.55
CA ILE A 89 -16.03 34.42 1.47
C ILE A 89 -17.02 33.54 0.72
N ALA A 90 -18.19 34.08 0.42
CA ALA A 90 -19.16 33.42 -0.45
C ALA A 90 -18.69 33.47 -1.91
N LEU A 91 -18.63 32.31 -2.56
CA LEU A 91 -18.17 32.21 -3.95
C LEU A 91 -19.27 32.61 -4.93
N SER A 92 -18.88 33.06 -6.13
CA SER A 92 -19.83 33.34 -7.19
C SER A 92 -20.68 32.11 -7.52
N SER A 93 -21.89 32.31 -8.04
CA SER A 93 -22.80 31.20 -8.38
C SER A 93 -22.16 30.20 -9.35
N GLU A 94 -21.40 30.70 -10.32
CA GLU A 94 -20.70 29.88 -11.32
C GLU A 94 -19.65 28.96 -10.66
N ILE A 95 -18.77 29.52 -9.83
CA ILE A 95 -17.75 28.74 -9.10
C ILE A 95 -18.41 27.75 -8.13
N SER A 96 -19.45 28.20 -7.42
CA SER A 96 -20.20 27.36 -6.48
C SER A 96 -20.79 26.13 -7.17
N GLN A 97 -21.43 26.30 -8.33
CA GLN A 97 -21.98 25.18 -9.11
C GLN A 97 -20.90 24.21 -9.60
N LYS A 98 -19.74 24.74 -10.03
CA LYS A 98 -18.61 23.89 -10.45
C LYS A 98 -18.05 23.07 -9.27
N ILE A 99 -17.94 23.66 -8.10
CA ILE A 99 -17.48 22.98 -6.88
C ILE A 99 -18.50 21.92 -6.45
N LEU A 100 -19.79 22.24 -6.41
CA LEU A 100 -20.84 21.31 -5.99
C LEU A 100 -20.92 20.09 -6.92
N SER A 101 -20.85 20.31 -8.24
CA SER A 101 -20.85 19.21 -9.22
C SER A 101 -19.62 18.32 -9.14
N SER A 102 -18.45 18.88 -8.80
CA SER A 102 -17.18 18.14 -8.77
C SER A 102 -16.88 17.49 -7.42
N PHE A 103 -17.29 18.15 -6.33
CA PHE A 103 -16.83 17.86 -4.96
C PHE A 103 -17.94 17.80 -3.92
N GLY A 104 -19.22 17.98 -4.30
CA GLY A 104 -20.33 18.09 -3.34
C GLY A 104 -20.43 16.93 -2.34
N LYS A 105 -19.99 15.72 -2.69
CA LYS A 105 -19.97 14.57 -1.76
C LYS A 105 -18.92 14.67 -0.63
N TYR A 106 -17.96 15.59 -0.74
CA TYR A 106 -16.87 15.77 0.22
C TYR A 106 -17.02 17.06 1.05
N ILE A 107 -18.04 17.86 0.79
CA ILE A 107 -18.25 19.16 1.40
C ILE A 107 -19.51 19.07 2.28
N SER A 108 -19.47 19.69 3.45
CA SER A 108 -20.57 19.73 4.41
C SER A 108 -20.94 21.17 4.80
N SER A 109 -21.89 21.32 5.75
CA SER A 109 -22.21 22.62 6.35
C SER A 109 -21.04 23.21 7.14
N ASP A 110 -20.20 22.35 7.71
CA ASP A 110 -18.93 22.73 8.34
C ASP A 110 -17.74 22.35 7.45
N PHE A 111 -16.58 22.96 7.72
CA PHE A 111 -15.34 22.58 7.04
C PHE A 111 -14.94 21.15 7.41
N THR A 112 -14.90 20.28 6.41
CA THR A 112 -14.50 18.89 6.61
C THR A 112 -13.01 18.83 6.90
N THR A 113 -12.64 18.27 8.04
CA THR A 113 -11.25 18.09 8.46
C THR A 113 -10.92 16.62 8.70
N LYS A 114 -9.67 16.24 8.43
CA LYS A 114 -9.14 14.91 8.73
C LYS A 114 -7.72 15.04 9.26
N ILE A 115 -7.41 14.35 10.35
CA ILE A 115 -6.05 14.26 10.87
C ILE A 115 -5.49 12.89 10.51
N PHE A 116 -4.27 12.86 10.00
CA PHE A 116 -3.48 11.65 9.86
C PHE A 116 -2.16 11.86 10.59
N THR A 117 -1.72 10.82 11.30
CA THR A 117 -0.50 10.88 12.09
C THR A 117 0.51 9.88 11.52
N LEU A 118 1.73 10.37 11.30
CA LEU A 118 2.86 9.57 10.85
C LEU A 118 3.96 9.62 11.91
N ARG A 119 4.90 8.67 11.87
CA ARG A 119 6.09 8.69 12.72
C ARG A 119 7.29 9.14 11.88
N GLU A 120 7.98 10.18 12.31
CA GLU A 120 9.21 10.68 11.69
C GLU A 120 10.27 10.87 12.78
N ARG A 121 11.44 10.23 12.64
CA ARG A 121 12.60 10.41 13.55
C ARG A 121 12.26 10.33 15.05
N GLN A 122 11.49 9.31 15.46
CA GLN A 122 11.02 9.13 16.85
C GLN A 122 10.09 10.24 17.38
N GLN A 123 9.45 11.00 16.50
CA GLN A 123 8.38 11.94 16.81
C GLN A 123 7.11 11.57 16.04
N LYS A 124 5.94 11.94 16.58
CA LYS A 124 4.68 11.89 15.82
C LYS A 124 4.55 13.22 15.07
N VAL A 125 4.18 13.13 13.79
CA VAL A 125 3.80 14.27 12.97
C VAL A 125 2.33 14.10 12.62
N SER A 126 1.49 14.94 13.21
CA SER A 126 0.07 15.00 12.89
C SER A 126 -0.16 16.04 11.79
N THR A 127 -0.74 15.61 10.68
CA THR A 127 -1.11 16.50 9.59
C THR A 127 -2.62 16.66 9.55
N LEU A 128 -3.08 17.91 9.70
CA LEU A 128 -4.47 18.30 9.51
C LEU A 128 -4.71 18.60 8.03
N LYS A 129 -5.61 17.83 7.40
CA LYS A 129 -6.22 18.12 6.10
C LYS A 129 -7.51 18.90 6.31
N ILE A 130 -7.67 20.00 5.58
CA ILE A 130 -8.86 20.86 5.61
C ILE A 130 -9.38 20.99 4.19
N ILE A 131 -10.62 20.56 3.94
CA ILE A 131 -11.31 20.91 2.69
C ILE A 131 -11.75 22.38 2.84
N PRO A 132 -11.30 23.30 1.97
CA PRO A 132 -11.45 24.73 2.16
C PRO A 132 -12.80 25.25 1.70
N TYR A 133 -13.79 24.37 1.57
CA TYR A 133 -15.14 24.68 1.15
C TYR A 133 -16.15 24.18 2.17
N ARG A 134 -17.24 24.93 2.35
CA ARG A 134 -18.44 24.50 3.07
C ARG A 134 -19.70 25.01 2.37
N ILE A 135 -20.85 24.44 2.69
CA ILE A 135 -22.15 24.84 2.15
C ILE A 135 -22.89 25.64 3.23
N ASN A 136 -23.27 26.88 2.93
CA ASN A 136 -24.08 27.66 3.85
C ASN A 136 -25.57 27.28 3.78
N ASN A 137 -26.39 27.83 4.67
CA ASN A 137 -27.83 27.53 4.75
C ASN A 137 -28.60 27.87 3.45
N SER A 138 -28.06 28.73 2.60
CA SER A 138 -28.64 29.10 1.31
C SER A 138 -28.19 28.18 0.16
N GLY A 139 -27.39 27.14 0.44
CA GLY A 139 -26.86 26.23 -0.57
C GLY A 139 -25.68 26.79 -1.37
N GLN A 140 -25.17 27.97 -1.00
CA GLN A 140 -24.01 28.59 -1.65
C GLN A 140 -22.71 28.08 -1.02
N VAL A 141 -21.66 27.97 -1.82
CA VAL A 141 -20.35 27.53 -1.35
C VAL A 141 -19.60 28.72 -0.75
N GLU A 142 -19.05 28.52 0.45
CA GLU A 142 -18.12 29.45 1.08
C GLU A 142 -16.70 28.89 1.07
N GLU A 143 -15.73 29.73 0.70
CA GLU A 143 -14.29 29.42 0.73
C GLU A 143 -13.67 29.86 2.06
N LEU A 144 -12.82 29.00 2.62
CA LEU A 144 -11.97 29.28 3.77
C LEU A 144 -10.76 30.11 3.34
N VAL A 145 -10.75 31.38 3.73
CA VAL A 145 -9.74 32.35 3.28
C VAL A 145 -8.74 32.73 4.37
N SER A 146 -9.13 32.60 5.64
CA SER A 146 -8.24 32.81 6.79
C SER A 146 -8.73 31.98 7.98
N TYR A 147 -7.80 31.44 8.74
CA TYR A 147 -8.07 30.66 9.95
C TYR A 147 -6.81 30.55 10.80
N LYS A 148 -6.99 30.10 12.04
CA LYS A 148 -5.94 29.55 12.90
C LYS A 148 -6.32 28.13 13.29
N VAL A 149 -5.32 27.32 13.58
CA VAL A 149 -5.52 25.96 14.09
C VAL A 149 -5.14 25.94 15.56
N ASP A 150 -6.09 25.55 16.41
CA ASP A 150 -5.83 25.25 17.80
C ASP A 150 -5.58 23.76 17.95
N TRP A 151 -4.38 23.41 18.44
CA TRP A 151 -3.95 22.03 18.64
C TRP A 151 -4.05 21.67 20.11
N THR A 152 -4.86 20.66 20.42
CA THR A 152 -5.03 20.16 21.78
C THR A 152 -4.37 18.79 21.91
N VAL A 153 -3.48 18.67 22.88
CA VAL A 153 -2.86 17.39 23.25
C VAL A 153 -3.92 16.56 23.96
N THR A 154 -4.08 15.33 23.50
CA THR A 154 -4.89 14.31 24.15
C THR A 154 -3.97 13.15 24.54
N GLU A 155 -4.22 12.55 25.70
CA GLU A 155 -3.50 11.35 26.09
C GLU A 155 -3.70 10.29 25.02
N SER A 156 -2.60 9.72 24.53
CA SER A 156 -2.69 8.62 23.58
C SER A 156 -3.45 7.47 24.23
N SER A 157 -4.60 7.11 23.67
CA SER A 157 -5.15 5.79 23.93
C SER A 157 -4.06 4.79 23.50
N ASN A 158 -3.58 3.97 24.43
CA ASN A 158 -2.60 2.90 24.21
C ASN A 158 -3.16 1.77 23.32
N ASN A 159 -3.79 2.13 22.21
CA ASN A 159 -4.02 1.27 21.08
C ASN A 159 -2.77 1.31 20.20
N GLU A 160 -1.59 1.10 20.79
CA GLU A 160 -0.48 0.61 19.98
C GLU A 160 -1.01 -0.68 19.37
N LYS A 161 -1.27 -0.67 18.06
CA LYS A 161 -1.41 -1.90 17.31
C LYS A 161 -0.16 -2.68 17.66
N LEU A 162 -0.29 -3.71 18.50
CA LEU A 162 0.71 -4.73 18.65
C LEU A 162 1.04 -5.13 17.22
N TYR A 163 2.21 -4.71 16.74
CA TYR A 163 2.66 -5.11 15.42
C TYR A 163 2.67 -6.63 15.51
N SER A 164 1.79 -7.26 14.72
CA SER A 164 1.77 -8.70 14.56
C SER A 164 3.22 -9.14 14.45
N SER A 165 3.65 -10.01 15.36
CA SER A 165 4.91 -10.72 15.18
C SER A 165 4.97 -11.17 13.72
N SER A 166 6.13 -10.99 13.09
CA SER A 166 6.40 -11.46 11.73
C SER A 166 5.73 -12.83 11.52
N THR A 167 4.89 -12.94 10.50
CA THR A 167 4.23 -14.20 10.13
C THR A 167 5.15 -15.12 9.30
N PHE A 168 6.43 -14.77 9.18
CA PHE A 168 7.41 -15.62 8.51
C PHE A 168 7.64 -16.92 9.30
N THR A 169 7.90 -17.99 8.57
CA THR A 169 8.25 -19.29 9.10
C THR A 169 9.57 -19.19 9.86
N ASN A 170 9.68 -19.92 10.96
CA ASN A 170 10.90 -19.95 11.76
C ASN A 170 12.04 -20.71 11.06
N ASN A 171 11.69 -21.68 10.21
CA ASN A 171 12.66 -22.51 9.47
C ASN A 171 12.14 -22.77 8.05
N SER A 172 13.06 -22.87 7.10
CA SER A 172 12.72 -23.27 5.73
C SER A 172 12.41 -24.76 5.65
N VAL A 173 11.49 -25.17 4.77
CA VAL A 173 11.27 -26.56 4.39
C VAL A 173 12.55 -27.23 3.90
N LEU A 174 13.49 -26.48 3.32
CA LEU A 174 14.78 -26.99 2.85
C LEU A 174 15.79 -27.28 3.98
N SER A 175 15.47 -26.93 5.24
CA SER A 175 16.38 -27.11 6.37
C SER A 175 16.56 -28.57 6.79
N THR A 176 15.67 -29.47 6.37
CA THR A 176 15.71 -30.89 6.68
C THR A 176 15.42 -31.73 5.44
N GLY A 177 15.94 -32.97 5.40
CA GLY A 177 15.79 -33.89 4.28
C GLY A 177 16.83 -33.72 3.18
N ASN A 178 16.79 -34.64 2.22
CA ASN A 178 17.65 -34.63 1.04
C ASN A 178 16.90 -34.01 -0.15
N TRP A 179 17.54 -33.03 -0.81
CA TRP A 179 16.92 -32.19 -1.82
C TRP A 179 17.63 -32.25 -3.16
N TYR A 180 16.85 -32.42 -4.22
CA TYR A 180 17.32 -32.42 -5.60
C TYR A 180 16.67 -31.25 -6.35
N LYS A 181 17.48 -30.39 -6.93
CA LYS A 181 17.03 -29.18 -7.63
C LYS A 181 16.78 -29.48 -9.12
N ILE A 182 15.58 -29.20 -9.60
CA ILE A 182 15.11 -29.46 -10.96
C ILE A 182 14.82 -28.13 -11.64
N GLY A 183 15.57 -27.80 -12.69
CA GLY A 183 15.36 -26.61 -13.50
C GLY A 183 14.40 -26.87 -14.65
N ILE A 184 13.47 -25.94 -14.89
CA ILE A 184 12.55 -25.97 -16.03
C ILE A 184 12.53 -24.61 -16.74
N THR A 185 12.35 -24.62 -18.06
CA THR A 185 12.28 -23.42 -18.91
C THR A 185 10.93 -23.22 -19.58
N LYS A 186 10.06 -24.24 -19.60
CA LYS A 186 8.70 -24.16 -20.15
C LYS A 186 7.65 -24.56 -19.13
N SER A 187 6.49 -23.90 -19.13
CA SER A 187 5.38 -24.32 -18.28
C SER A 187 4.74 -25.59 -18.85
N GLY A 188 4.41 -26.57 -18.02
CA GLY A 188 3.84 -27.83 -18.50
C GLY A 188 3.78 -28.93 -17.45
N VAL A 189 3.25 -30.09 -17.87
CA VAL A 189 3.27 -31.31 -17.07
C VAL A 189 4.59 -32.04 -17.33
N TYR A 190 5.34 -32.27 -16.26
CA TYR A 190 6.63 -32.95 -16.29
C TYR A 190 6.48 -34.36 -15.74
N LYS A 191 7.09 -35.33 -16.43
CA LYS A 191 7.21 -36.71 -15.98
C LYS A 191 8.60 -36.94 -15.39
N ILE A 192 8.65 -37.44 -14.16
CA ILE A 192 9.86 -37.93 -13.53
C ILE A 192 9.67 -39.43 -13.33
N ASP A 193 10.43 -40.23 -14.06
CA ASP A 193 10.41 -41.68 -13.95
C ASP A 193 11.59 -42.21 -13.12
N ARG A 194 11.59 -43.51 -12.87
CA ARG A 194 12.65 -44.20 -12.14
C ARG A 194 14.04 -43.97 -12.73
N ASN A 195 14.17 -43.90 -14.05
CA ASN A 195 15.47 -43.70 -14.71
C ASN A 195 16.01 -42.29 -14.46
N PHE A 196 15.14 -41.28 -14.48
CA PHE A 196 15.51 -39.92 -14.10
C PHE A 196 15.96 -39.84 -12.64
N LEU A 197 15.23 -40.47 -11.72
CA LEU A 197 15.59 -40.48 -10.30
C LEU A 197 16.98 -41.13 -10.08
N LEU A 198 17.23 -42.25 -10.75
CA LEU A 198 18.54 -42.90 -10.73
C LEU A 198 19.65 -42.00 -11.29
N SER A 199 19.39 -41.28 -12.39
CA SER A 199 20.40 -40.44 -13.05
C SER A 199 20.82 -39.22 -12.22
N ILE A 200 19.95 -38.75 -11.33
CA ILE A 200 20.26 -37.66 -10.38
C ILE A 200 20.79 -38.17 -9.03
N GLY A 201 21.05 -39.47 -8.90
CA GLY A 201 21.71 -40.08 -7.74
C GLY A 201 20.77 -40.51 -6.61
N ILE A 202 19.47 -40.61 -6.84
CA ILE A 202 18.54 -41.18 -5.86
C ILE A 202 18.65 -42.71 -5.88
N ASP A 203 18.78 -43.31 -4.70
CA ASP A 203 18.68 -44.77 -4.54
C ASP A 203 17.23 -45.23 -4.67
N VAL A 204 16.84 -45.50 -5.92
CA VAL A 204 15.51 -45.98 -6.28
C VAL A 204 15.14 -47.33 -5.67
N THR A 205 16.08 -48.08 -5.08
CA THR A 205 15.79 -49.36 -4.41
C THR A 205 15.30 -49.18 -2.98
N ALA A 206 15.61 -48.04 -2.35
CA ALA A 206 15.23 -47.70 -0.99
C ALA A 206 14.07 -46.69 -0.91
N VAL A 207 13.66 -46.10 -2.04
CA VAL A 207 12.60 -45.10 -2.10
C VAL A 207 11.23 -45.75 -2.14
N ASN A 208 10.39 -45.39 -1.16
CA ASN A 208 8.96 -45.60 -1.26
C ASN A 208 8.34 -44.46 -2.11
N PRO A 209 7.66 -44.74 -3.24
CA PRO A 209 7.05 -43.71 -4.09
C PRO A 209 6.06 -42.83 -3.35
N LYS A 210 5.43 -43.34 -2.28
CA LYS A 210 4.53 -42.54 -1.41
C LYS A 210 5.22 -41.33 -0.80
N ASN A 211 6.53 -41.41 -0.57
CA ASN A 211 7.29 -40.35 0.08
C ASN A 211 7.83 -39.29 -0.89
N LEU A 212 7.65 -39.46 -2.21
CA LEU A 212 8.07 -38.46 -3.18
C LEU A 212 7.25 -37.18 -3.02
N ARG A 213 7.95 -36.05 -2.96
CA ARG A 213 7.38 -34.69 -2.82
C ARG A 213 8.10 -33.73 -3.74
N ILE A 214 7.35 -32.77 -4.29
CA ILE A 214 7.91 -31.67 -5.07
C ILE A 214 7.51 -30.35 -4.43
N TYR A 215 8.48 -29.47 -4.23
CA TYR A 215 8.30 -28.13 -3.68
C TYR A 215 8.70 -27.07 -4.72
N GLY A 216 7.97 -25.97 -4.76
CA GLY A 216 8.24 -24.88 -5.70
C GLY A 216 7.09 -23.89 -5.76
N ASN A 217 7.42 -22.62 -6.02
CA ASN A 217 6.46 -21.52 -6.07
C ASN A 217 6.28 -20.95 -7.49
N GLY A 218 6.79 -21.65 -8.52
CA GLY A 218 6.97 -21.10 -9.87
C GLY A 218 8.20 -20.19 -9.97
N GLY A 219 8.40 -19.55 -11.12
CA GLY A 219 9.52 -18.63 -11.37
C GLY A 219 9.08 -17.23 -11.76
N GLN A 220 7.86 -16.86 -11.38
CA GLN A 220 7.25 -15.60 -11.73
C GLN A 220 8.01 -14.44 -11.08
N MET A 221 8.00 -13.29 -11.74
CA MET A 221 8.69 -12.10 -11.25
C MET A 221 8.08 -11.63 -9.93
N LEU A 222 8.95 -11.29 -8.98
CA LEU A 222 8.52 -10.71 -7.71
C LEU A 222 7.76 -9.40 -7.95
N PRO A 223 6.67 -9.16 -7.20
CA PRO A 223 5.93 -7.92 -7.31
C PRO A 223 6.75 -6.75 -6.74
N GLU A 224 6.69 -5.59 -7.40
CA GLU A 224 7.38 -4.37 -6.95
C GLU A 224 6.72 -3.74 -5.71
N LEU A 225 5.41 -3.96 -5.52
CA LEU A 225 4.68 -3.44 -4.38
C LEU A 225 4.99 -4.25 -3.12
N ASN A 226 5.47 -3.57 -2.07
CA ASN A 226 5.74 -4.20 -0.77
C ASN A 226 4.51 -4.87 -0.13
N SER A 227 3.32 -4.37 -0.43
CA SER A 227 2.03 -4.88 0.04
C SER A 227 1.51 -6.07 -0.76
N ALA A 228 2.11 -6.40 -1.91
CA ALA A 228 1.68 -7.53 -2.71
C ALA A 228 2.07 -8.85 -2.03
N PHE A 229 1.26 -9.87 -2.27
CA PHE A 229 1.46 -11.19 -1.71
C PHE A 229 2.76 -11.83 -2.23
N ARG A 230 3.41 -12.57 -1.35
CA ARG A 230 4.58 -13.41 -1.64
C ARG A 230 4.57 -14.61 -0.72
N HIS A 231 4.91 -15.77 -1.26
CA HIS A 231 5.18 -16.92 -0.43
C HIS A 231 6.47 -16.67 0.35
N ASP A 232 6.38 -16.85 1.66
CA ASP A 232 7.51 -16.75 2.57
C ASP A 232 8.52 -17.89 2.38
N ASP A 233 8.03 -19.11 2.12
CA ASP A 233 8.85 -20.30 1.89
C ASP A 233 8.23 -21.17 0.76
N LEU A 234 8.94 -22.22 0.33
CA LEU A 234 8.48 -23.11 -0.73
C LEU A 234 7.21 -23.87 -0.33
N LYS A 235 6.28 -23.99 -1.27
CA LYS A 235 5.06 -24.78 -1.11
C LYS A 235 5.19 -26.15 -1.76
N GLU A 236 4.61 -27.15 -1.10
CA GLU A 236 4.47 -28.50 -1.66
C GLU A 236 3.40 -28.51 -2.76
N ASN A 237 3.82 -28.98 -3.94
CA ASN A 237 2.99 -29.15 -5.10
C ASN A 237 2.37 -30.55 -5.09
N ALA A 238 1.07 -30.61 -5.40
CA ALA A 238 0.38 -31.87 -5.54
C ALA A 238 0.90 -32.60 -6.79
N ILE A 239 1.25 -33.87 -6.64
CA ILE A 239 1.75 -34.71 -7.72
C ILE A 239 0.81 -35.89 -7.96
N LEU A 240 0.80 -36.42 -9.19
CA LEU A 240 0.29 -37.76 -9.45
C LEU A 240 1.46 -38.74 -9.28
N VAL A 241 1.22 -39.88 -8.64
CA VAL A 241 2.18 -40.98 -8.61
C VAL A 241 1.51 -42.22 -9.18
N SER A 242 2.07 -42.76 -10.25
CA SER A 242 1.63 -44.01 -10.85
C SER A 242 2.50 -45.14 -10.30
N GLY A 243 1.88 -46.19 -9.76
CA GLY A 243 2.57 -47.37 -9.23
C GLY A 243 2.77 -47.42 -7.71
N GLU A 244 2.36 -46.42 -6.92
CA GLU A 244 2.73 -46.33 -5.49
C GLU A 244 2.08 -47.36 -4.52
N ASN A 245 1.32 -48.33 -5.02
CA ASN A 245 0.47 -49.19 -4.18
C ASN A 245 1.28 -50.22 -3.37
N ASP A 246 2.35 -50.76 -3.95
CA ASP A 246 3.19 -51.80 -3.35
C ASP A 246 4.38 -51.24 -2.53
N ASN A 247 4.54 -49.91 -2.51
CA ASN A 247 5.63 -49.19 -1.85
C ASN A 247 7.03 -49.42 -2.48
N SER A 248 7.09 -50.01 -3.68
CA SER A 248 8.32 -50.15 -4.47
C SER A 248 8.30 -49.15 -5.62
N LEU A 249 9.47 -48.66 -6.05
CA LEU A 249 9.57 -47.87 -7.28
C LEU A 249 10.03 -48.77 -8.43
N ASP A 250 9.06 -49.30 -9.16
CA ASP A 250 9.24 -50.25 -10.24
C ASP A 250 9.54 -49.57 -11.58
N GLY A 251 9.93 -50.35 -12.59
CA GLY A 251 10.35 -49.82 -13.90
C GLY A 251 9.26 -49.05 -14.66
N SER A 252 7.99 -49.30 -14.38
CA SER A 252 6.85 -48.60 -14.97
C SER A 252 6.43 -47.34 -14.21
N ASP A 253 7.00 -47.10 -13.04
CA ASP A 253 6.49 -46.10 -12.10
C ASP A 253 7.04 -44.71 -12.41
N TYR A 254 6.22 -43.71 -12.15
CA TYR A 254 6.56 -42.32 -12.41
C TYR A 254 5.70 -41.36 -11.60
N ILE A 255 6.21 -40.14 -11.45
CA ILE A 255 5.45 -39.02 -10.93
C ILE A 255 5.18 -37.99 -12.03
N LEU A 256 4.01 -37.38 -12.00
CA LEU A 256 3.68 -36.21 -12.80
C LEU A 256 3.47 -34.99 -11.90
N PHE A 257 4.02 -33.86 -12.30
CA PHE A 257 3.74 -32.58 -11.67
C PHE A 257 3.62 -31.47 -12.70
N TYR A 258 2.82 -30.45 -12.39
CA TYR A 258 2.74 -29.26 -13.23
C TYR A 258 3.77 -28.23 -12.76
N GLY A 259 4.71 -27.91 -13.64
CA GLY A 259 5.74 -26.90 -13.43
C GLY A 259 5.40 -25.61 -14.17
N GLN A 260 5.54 -24.47 -13.51
CA GLN A 260 5.39 -23.13 -14.06
C GLN A 260 6.76 -22.51 -14.31
N ALA A 261 7.04 -22.16 -15.57
CA ALA A 261 8.24 -21.43 -15.96
C ALA A 261 8.19 -19.96 -15.49
N THR A 262 9.19 -19.18 -15.87
CA THR A 262 9.34 -17.79 -15.43
C THR A 262 8.36 -16.83 -16.12
N ASN A 263 7.92 -17.18 -17.34
CA ASN A 263 7.00 -16.38 -18.14
C ASN A 263 5.55 -16.58 -17.71
N GLN A 264 4.78 -15.49 -17.66
CA GLN A 264 3.36 -15.49 -17.29
C GLN A 264 2.47 -15.05 -18.45
N TRP A 265 1.29 -15.67 -18.53
CA TRP A 265 0.14 -15.11 -19.24
C TRP A 265 -0.74 -14.35 -18.25
N LEU A 266 -0.96 -13.06 -18.50
CA LEU A 266 -1.80 -12.20 -17.67
C LEU A 266 -2.98 -11.71 -18.48
N LEU A 267 -4.16 -11.75 -17.87
CA LEU A 267 -5.39 -11.23 -18.47
C LEU A 267 -5.42 -9.70 -18.33
N ASP A 268 -5.53 -8.98 -19.45
CA ASP A 268 -5.78 -7.56 -19.52
C ASP A 268 -7.17 -7.28 -20.11
N ARG A 269 -8.14 -7.05 -19.22
CA ARG A 269 -9.52 -6.74 -19.58
C ARG A 269 -9.72 -5.30 -20.08
N THR A 270 -8.69 -4.46 -20.05
CA THR A 270 -8.80 -3.06 -20.50
C THR A 270 -8.68 -2.91 -22.02
N HIS A 271 -8.17 -3.95 -22.70
CA HIS A 271 -7.97 -3.99 -24.14
C HIS A 271 -9.01 -4.81 -24.91
N SER A 272 -10.16 -5.13 -24.28
CA SER A 272 -11.18 -6.07 -24.78
C SER A 272 -11.77 -5.78 -26.16
N ASN A 273 -11.49 -4.61 -26.73
CA ASN A 273 -12.06 -4.15 -28.00
C ASN A 273 -11.01 -4.06 -29.13
N SER A 274 -9.75 -4.45 -28.91
CA SER A 274 -8.67 -4.25 -29.91
C SER A 274 -7.65 -5.38 -30.08
N CYS A 275 -7.51 -6.31 -29.13
CA CYS A 275 -6.59 -7.46 -29.24
C CYS A 275 -6.99 -8.60 -28.28
N LEU A 276 -6.24 -9.70 -28.27
CA LEU A 276 -6.37 -10.78 -27.29
C LEU A 276 -6.30 -10.20 -25.87
N ASP A 277 -7.25 -10.59 -25.00
CA ASP A 277 -7.31 -10.18 -23.60
C ASP A 277 -6.12 -10.68 -22.75
N PHE A 278 -5.07 -11.25 -23.35
CA PHE A 278 -3.93 -11.81 -22.64
C PHE A 278 -2.62 -11.22 -23.16
N PHE A 279 -1.71 -10.91 -22.25
CA PHE A 279 -0.35 -10.50 -22.58
C PHE A 279 0.69 -11.35 -21.85
N HIS A 280 1.88 -11.43 -22.43
CA HIS A 280 3.03 -12.09 -21.84
C HIS A 280 3.82 -11.16 -20.95
N LYS A 281 4.12 -11.61 -19.74
CA LYS A 281 5.11 -10.99 -18.87
C LYS A 281 6.34 -11.87 -18.82
N LEU A 282 7.41 -11.40 -19.47
CA LEU A 282 8.72 -12.03 -19.42
C LEU A 282 9.42 -11.71 -18.10
N HIS A 283 10.20 -12.66 -17.62
CA HIS A 283 11.04 -12.45 -16.44
C HIS A 283 12.35 -11.77 -16.83
N TYR A 284 12.66 -10.62 -16.23
CA TYR A 284 13.80 -9.79 -16.63
C TYR A 284 15.18 -10.39 -16.31
N TYR A 285 15.23 -11.34 -15.37
CA TYR A 285 16.51 -11.78 -14.78
C TYR A 285 16.77 -13.29 -14.87
N SER A 286 15.85 -14.08 -15.41
CA SER A 286 15.96 -15.55 -15.45
C SER A 286 14.99 -16.14 -16.45
N ASP A 287 15.44 -17.15 -17.19
CA ASP A 287 14.63 -18.00 -18.07
C ASP A 287 14.28 -19.35 -17.43
N THR A 288 14.81 -19.62 -16.23
CA THR A 288 14.73 -20.92 -15.56
C THR A 288 14.05 -20.80 -14.21
N THR A 289 13.03 -21.63 -14.00
CA THR A 289 12.40 -21.87 -12.69
C THR A 289 13.00 -23.11 -12.05
N TYR A 290 13.10 -23.13 -10.72
CA TYR A 290 13.54 -24.32 -9.99
C TYR A 290 12.45 -24.90 -9.10
N TYR A 291 12.35 -26.22 -9.15
CA TYR A 291 11.57 -27.06 -8.26
C TYR A 291 12.51 -27.96 -7.45
N TYR A 292 12.06 -28.43 -6.30
CA TYR A 292 12.87 -29.20 -5.36
C TYR A 292 12.17 -30.51 -5.04
N LEU A 293 12.84 -31.61 -5.35
CA LEU A 293 12.38 -32.97 -5.11
C LEU A 293 12.99 -33.52 -3.83
N THR A 294 12.19 -34.23 -3.03
CA THR A 294 12.63 -35.00 -1.86
C THR A 294 11.84 -36.30 -1.75
N ALA A 295 12.39 -37.29 -1.04
CA ALA A 295 11.78 -38.61 -0.83
C ALA A 295 11.86 -39.11 0.64
N ASP A 296 12.37 -38.28 1.57
CA ASP A 296 12.73 -38.71 2.93
C ASP A 296 12.00 -37.95 4.06
N LEU A 297 10.97 -37.17 3.71
CA LEU A 297 10.14 -36.42 4.67
C LEU A 297 8.78 -37.08 4.96
N GLY A 298 8.58 -38.31 4.47
CA GLY A 298 7.33 -39.07 4.60
C GLY A 298 6.33 -38.82 3.44
N PRO A 299 5.07 -39.30 3.56
CA PRO A 299 4.10 -39.29 2.47
C PRO A 299 3.87 -37.90 1.88
N GLY A 300 3.83 -37.79 0.55
CA GLY A 300 3.68 -36.53 -0.16
C GLY A 300 2.26 -36.15 -0.56
N LYS A 301 2.07 -34.90 -0.94
CA LYS A 301 0.80 -34.35 -1.42
C LYS A 301 0.42 -34.95 -2.78
N ARG A 302 -0.81 -35.46 -2.88
CA ARG A 302 -1.38 -36.02 -4.13
C ARG A 302 -2.40 -35.09 -4.75
N ILE A 303 -2.52 -35.15 -6.07
CA ILE A 303 -3.66 -34.53 -6.76
C ILE A 303 -4.95 -35.22 -6.31
N SER A 304 -6.01 -34.44 -6.11
CA SER A 304 -7.33 -34.97 -5.78
C SER A 304 -8.11 -35.23 -7.05
N ASP A 305 -8.85 -36.35 -7.08
CA ASP A 305 -9.77 -36.63 -8.18
C ASP A 305 -10.89 -35.58 -8.20
N ARG A 306 -11.18 -35.07 -9.40
CA ARG A 306 -12.31 -34.18 -9.64
C ARG A 306 -13.31 -34.89 -10.55
N PRO A 307 -14.56 -35.13 -10.12
CA PRO A 307 -15.56 -35.76 -10.97
C PRO A 307 -15.82 -34.90 -12.21
N SER A 308 -16.10 -35.56 -13.33
CA SER A 308 -16.54 -34.91 -14.55
C SER A 308 -17.82 -34.12 -14.32
N ALA A 309 -17.96 -32.98 -15.00
CA ALA A 309 -19.20 -32.21 -14.97
C ALA A 309 -20.36 -33.07 -15.50
N THR A 310 -21.49 -33.06 -14.78
CA THR A 310 -22.70 -33.81 -15.14
C THR A 310 -23.70 -32.98 -15.92
N GLU A 311 -23.45 -31.68 -16.08
CA GLU A 311 -24.31 -30.78 -16.83
C GLU A 311 -24.21 -31.04 -18.34
N ALA A 312 -25.30 -30.78 -19.06
CA ALA A 312 -25.30 -30.87 -20.52
C ALA A 312 -24.29 -29.90 -21.12
N VAL A 313 -23.58 -30.32 -22.15
CA VAL A 313 -22.60 -29.48 -22.85
C VAL A 313 -23.34 -28.29 -23.48
N LEU A 314 -23.07 -27.08 -22.97
CA LEU A 314 -23.72 -25.86 -23.45
C LEU A 314 -23.08 -25.30 -24.73
N ASN A 315 -21.76 -25.50 -24.88
CA ASN A 315 -20.99 -25.02 -26.02
C ASN A 315 -20.02 -26.11 -26.47
N THR A 316 -19.94 -26.34 -27.77
CA THR A 316 -18.91 -27.18 -28.40
C THR A 316 -18.06 -26.30 -29.31
N SER A 317 -16.75 -26.47 -29.25
CA SER A 317 -15.82 -25.85 -30.20
C SER A 317 -14.99 -26.94 -30.86
N SER A 318 -14.83 -26.85 -32.18
CA SER A 318 -13.93 -27.67 -32.99
C SER A 318 -12.67 -26.93 -33.42
N THR A 319 -12.57 -25.64 -33.09
CA THR A 319 -11.45 -24.77 -33.44
C THR A 319 -10.83 -24.18 -32.17
N TYR A 320 -9.52 -23.97 -32.23
CA TYR A 320 -8.77 -23.24 -31.21
C TYR A 320 -7.71 -22.40 -31.90
N ASP A 321 -7.46 -21.22 -31.35
CA ASP A 321 -6.31 -20.43 -31.76
C ASP A 321 -5.10 -20.93 -30.96
N TYR A 322 -4.03 -21.28 -31.69
CA TYR A 322 -2.77 -21.70 -31.11
C TYR A 322 -1.74 -20.61 -31.29
N TYR A 323 -1.05 -20.27 -30.21
CA TYR A 323 0.04 -19.32 -30.24
C TYR A 323 1.21 -19.90 -29.45
N ASP A 324 2.30 -20.19 -30.16
CA ASP A 324 3.52 -20.84 -29.65
C ASP A 324 4.73 -19.94 -29.88
N TYR A 325 5.73 -20.09 -29.01
CA TYR A 325 7.00 -19.36 -29.06
C TYR A 325 8.19 -20.30 -28.93
#